data_AF-A0A5B9QYP4-F1
#
_entry.id   AF-A0A5B9QYP4-F1
#
_cell.length_a   1.000
_cell.length_b   1.000
_cell.length_c   1.000
_cell.angle_alpha   90.00
_cell.angle_beta   90.00
_cell.angle_gamma   90.00
#
_symmetry.space_group_name_H-M   'P 1'
#
loop_
_entity.id
_entity.type
_entity.pdbx_description
1 polymer ?
#
loop_
_entity_poly.entity_id
_entity_poly.type
_entity_poly.pdbx_seq_one_letter_code
_entity_poly.pdbx_strand_id
1 'polypeptide(L)'
;MSGNAVWFLSGDLMFASRVQAAANQAGLDFRILGGLPAELNENEQPAWIVIDLATRGGLLPAVYETGKPRFPAARWLAYGPHVQVGKLAAARQAGIETVITRGQFDAKLPTLFEA
;
A
#
# COMPACT_ATOMS: atom_id res chain seq x y z
N MET A 1 12.54 -1.01 -15.20
CA MET A 1 11.11 -0.88 -15.50
C MET A 1 10.43 -0.32 -14.26
N SER A 2 9.85 0.87 -14.37
CA SER A 2 8.98 1.44 -13.32
C SER A 2 7.71 0.60 -13.24
N GLY A 3 7.19 0.36 -12.03
CA GLY A 3 5.92 -0.33 -11.88
C GLY A 3 4.75 0.48 -12.45
N ASN A 4 3.67 -0.18 -12.86
CA ASN A 4 2.45 0.46 -13.37
C ASN A 4 1.18 0.08 -12.59
N ALA A 5 1.35 -0.50 -11.40
CA ALA A 5 0.24 -0.99 -10.60
C ALA A 5 0.25 -0.46 -9.16
N VAL A 6 -0.95 -0.27 -8.61
CA VAL A 6 -1.21 -0.05 -7.19
C VAL A 6 -1.69 -1.37 -6.59
N TRP A 7 -0.89 -1.93 -5.68
CA TRP A 7 -1.26 -3.10 -4.90
C TRP A 7 -1.79 -2.66 -3.55
N PHE A 8 -3.06 -2.98 -3.30
CA PHE A 8 -3.81 -2.57 -2.14
C PHE A 8 -4.09 -3.76 -1.22
N LEU A 9 -3.38 -3.83 -0.11
CA LEU A 9 -3.49 -4.89 0.88
C LEU A 9 -4.48 -4.46 1.97
N SER A 10 -5.76 -4.74 1.74
CA SER A 10 -6.84 -4.39 2.67
C SER A 10 -7.98 -5.41 2.62
N GLY A 11 -8.73 -5.51 3.72
CA GLY A 11 -10.03 -6.16 3.77
C GLY A 11 -11.22 -5.22 3.54
N ASP A 12 -11.01 -3.91 3.35
CA ASP A 12 -12.06 -2.92 3.16
C ASP A 12 -12.36 -2.71 1.66
N LEU A 13 -13.37 -3.43 1.15
CA LEU A 13 -13.79 -3.36 -0.25
C LEU A 13 -14.38 -1.99 -0.63
N MET A 14 -15.07 -1.33 0.29
CA MET A 14 -15.68 -0.02 0.03
C MET A 14 -14.61 1.04 -0.20
N PHE A 15 -13.55 0.98 0.60
CA PHE A 15 -12.43 1.89 0.46
C PHE A 15 -11.54 1.51 -0.73
N ALA A 16 -11.35 0.22 -1.00
CA ALA A 16 -10.64 -0.26 -2.19
C ALA A 16 -11.22 0.33 -3.49
N SER A 17 -12.55 0.43 -3.61
CA SER A 17 -13.19 1.06 -4.78
C SER A 17 -12.77 2.52 -4.99
N ARG A 18 -12.58 3.28 -3.91
CA ARG A 18 -12.10 4.68 -3.99
C ARG A 18 -10.64 4.75 -4.42
N VAL A 19 -9.80 3.89 -3.85
CA VAL A 19 -8.38 3.81 -4.22
C VAL A 19 -8.23 3.39 -5.67
N GLN A 20 -9.04 2.43 -6.13
CA GLN A 20 -9.10 1.99 -7.52
C GLN A 20 -9.44 3.13 -8.47
N ALA A 21 -10.47 3.93 -8.14
CA ALA A 21 -10.84 5.08 -8.96
C ALA A 21 -9.68 6.08 -9.09
N ALA A 22 -8.97 6.36 -7.99
CA ALA A 22 -7.80 7.25 -8.00
C ALA A 22 -6.61 6.66 -8.80
N ALA A 23 -6.34 5.36 -8.65
CA ALA A 23 -5.28 4.68 -9.41
C ALA A 23 -5.56 4.72 -10.92
N ASN A 24 -6.79 4.41 -11.32
CA ASN A 24 -7.21 4.44 -12.72
C ASN A 24 -7.14 5.86 -13.31
N GLN A 25 -7.48 6.90 -12.54
CA GLN A 25 -7.33 8.30 -12.98
C GLN A 25 -5.87 8.67 -13.25
N ALA A 26 -4.94 8.10 -12.49
CA ALA A 26 -3.51 8.24 -12.72
C ALA A 26 -2.94 7.29 -13.80
N GLY A 27 -3.79 6.51 -14.48
CA GLY A 27 -3.37 5.55 -15.51
C GLY A 27 -2.68 4.29 -14.97
N LEU A 28 -2.77 4.03 -13.66
CA LEU A 28 -2.20 2.85 -13.01
C LEU A 28 -3.24 1.73 -12.92
N ASP A 29 -2.77 0.50 -13.09
CA ASP A 29 -3.58 -0.69 -12.78
C ASP A 29 -3.82 -0.79 -11.28
N PHE A 30 -4.97 -1.32 -10.87
CA PHE A 30 -5.29 -1.52 -9.45
C PHE A 30 -5.53 -2.99 -9.13
N ARG A 31 -4.96 -3.45 -8.01
CA ARG A 31 -5.18 -4.80 -7.48
C ARG A 31 -5.43 -4.76 -5.99
N ILE A 32 -6.50 -5.40 -5.54
CA ILE A 32 -6.71 -5.70 -4.12
C ILE A 32 -6.15 -7.08 -3.80
N LEU A 33 -5.34 -7.18 -2.75
CA LEU A 33 -4.65 -8.40 -2.37
C LEU A 33 -4.83 -8.71 -0.88
N GLY A 34 -4.89 -10.00 -0.54
CA GLY A 34 -4.87 -10.45 0.86
C GLY A 34 -3.48 -10.37 1.50
N GLY A 35 -2.44 -10.41 0.68
CA GLY A 35 -1.02 -10.39 1.03
C GLY A 35 -0.18 -10.29 -0.25
N LEU A 36 1.15 -10.31 -0.14
CA LEU A 36 2.01 -10.32 -1.32
C LEU A 36 1.88 -11.65 -2.07
N PRO A 37 1.85 -11.63 -3.42
CA PRO A 37 1.84 -12.86 -4.20
C PRO A 37 3.15 -13.63 -3.99
N ALA A 38 3.04 -14.94 -3.76
CA ALA A 38 4.20 -15.81 -3.59
C ALA A 38 5.03 -15.90 -4.88
N GLU A 39 4.33 -16.11 -6.00
CA GLU A 39 4.92 -16.16 -7.34
C GLU A 39 4.95 -14.77 -7.96
N LEU A 40 6.03 -14.50 -8.69
CA LEU A 40 6.35 -13.20 -9.23
C LEU A 40 6.21 -13.30 -10.74
N ASN A 41 5.28 -12.55 -11.32
CA ASN A 41 5.33 -12.31 -12.74
C ASN A 41 6.26 -11.10 -12.95
N GLU A 42 7.32 -11.25 -13.72
CA GLU A 42 8.32 -10.19 -13.97
C GLU A 42 7.69 -8.94 -14.59
N ASN A 43 6.56 -9.11 -15.27
CA ASN A 43 5.76 -8.03 -15.85
C ASN A 43 4.89 -7.30 -14.82
N GLU A 44 4.76 -7.82 -13.60
CA GLU A 44 3.88 -7.29 -12.56
C GLU A 44 4.68 -6.62 -11.45
N GLN A 45 5.16 -5.42 -11.76
CA GLN A 45 5.86 -4.55 -10.81
C GLN A 45 4.89 -3.48 -10.28
N PRO A 46 4.62 -3.42 -8.96
CA PRO A 46 3.83 -2.34 -8.40
C PRO A 46 4.65 -1.03 -8.36
N ALA A 47 4.03 0.07 -8.74
CA ALA A 47 4.50 1.42 -8.42
C ALA A 47 4.23 1.74 -6.95
N TRP A 48 3.13 1.22 -6.41
CA TRP A 48 2.67 1.50 -5.05
C TRP A 48 2.24 0.22 -4.36
N ILE A 49 2.65 0.07 -3.11
CA ILE A 49 2.17 -0.95 -2.19
C ILE A 49 1.54 -0.23 -1.00
N VAL A 50 0.23 -0.34 -0.89
CA VAL A 50 -0.58 0.33 0.12
C VAL A 50 -1.14 -0.71 1.09
N ILE A 51 -0.92 -0.52 2.39
CA ILE A 51 -1.25 -1.50 3.42
C ILE A 51 -2.21 -0.91 4.43
N ASP A 52 -3.31 -1.60 4.65
CA ASP A 52 -4.30 -1.26 5.66
C ASP A 52 -3.91 -1.81 7.04
N LEU A 53 -3.55 -0.92 7.97
CA LEU A 53 -3.18 -1.29 9.33
C LEU A 53 -4.39 -1.75 10.17
N ALA A 54 -5.63 -1.44 9.77
CA ALA A 54 -6.82 -1.91 10.46
C ALA A 54 -7.02 -3.42 10.25
N THR A 55 -6.88 -3.87 9.00
CA THR A 55 -7.20 -5.26 8.61
C THR A 55 -5.95 -6.13 8.38
N ARG A 56 -4.79 -5.52 8.12
CA ARG A 56 -3.51 -6.20 7.78
C ARG A 56 -2.33 -5.73 8.63
N GLY A 57 -2.55 -4.91 9.65
CA GLY A 57 -1.46 -4.35 10.48
C GLY A 57 -0.56 -5.38 11.16
N GLY A 58 -1.06 -6.58 11.46
CA GLY A 58 -0.25 -7.68 12.01
C GLY A 58 0.70 -8.33 11.01
N LEU A 59 0.41 -8.21 9.70
CA LEU A 59 1.24 -8.78 8.63
C LEU A 59 2.32 -7.80 8.15
N LEU A 60 2.26 -6.55 8.59
CA LEU A 60 3.11 -5.46 8.11
C LEU A 60 4.61 -5.77 8.14
N PRO A 61 5.19 -6.29 9.24
CA PRO A 61 6.63 -6.55 9.29
C PRO A 61 7.03 -7.62 8.26
N ALA A 62 6.33 -8.75 8.25
CA ALA A 62 6.61 -9.85 7.33
C ALA A 62 6.42 -9.45 5.86
N VAL A 63 5.36 -8.69 5.56
CA VAL A 63 5.08 -8.17 4.21
C VAL A 63 6.16 -7.19 3.76
N TYR A 64 6.64 -6.32 4.65
CA TYR A 64 7.69 -5.37 4.31
C TYR A 64 9.05 -6.07 4.14
N GLU A 65 9.44 -6.95 5.06
CA GLU A 65 10.70 -7.69 5.00
C GLU A 65 10.81 -8.55 3.72
N THR A 66 9.73 -9.20 3.33
CA THR A 66 9.70 -10.03 2.10
C THR A 66 9.54 -9.19 0.83
N GLY A 67 8.75 -8.12 0.88
CA GLY A 67 8.43 -7.34 -0.29
C GLY A 67 9.45 -6.25 -0.63
N LYS A 68 10.11 -5.61 0.34
CA LYS A 68 11.05 -4.52 0.07
C LYS A 68 12.25 -4.96 -0.79
N PRO A 69 12.88 -6.14 -0.57
CA PRO A 69 13.92 -6.65 -1.47
C PRO A 69 13.39 -6.99 -2.87
N ARG A 70 12.12 -7.41 -2.96
CA ARG A 70 11.45 -7.83 -4.20
C ARG A 70 10.96 -6.64 -5.05
N PHE A 71 10.54 -5.57 -4.38
CA PHE A 71 9.99 -4.35 -4.97
C PHE A 71 10.70 -3.11 -4.40
N PRO A 72 12.02 -2.96 -4.63
CA PRO A 72 12.79 -1.87 -4.05
C PRO A 72 12.34 -0.50 -4.56
N ALA A 73 11.86 -0.45 -5.81
CA ALA A 73 11.37 0.75 -6.50
C ALA A 73 9.91 1.11 -6.18
N ALA A 74 9.15 0.22 -5.55
CA ALA A 74 7.76 0.51 -5.17
C ALA A 74 7.73 1.50 -4.01
N ARG A 75 6.73 2.39 -4.02
CA ARG A 75 6.43 3.31 -2.92
C ARG A 75 5.55 2.60 -1.90
N TRP A 76 6.05 2.49 -0.68
CA TRP A 76 5.38 1.81 0.42
C TRP A 76 4.60 2.79 1.29
N LEU A 77 3.29 2.58 1.41
CA LEU A 77 2.40 3.41 2.20
C LEU A 77 1.56 2.53 3.12
N ALA A 78 1.46 2.90 4.40
CA ALA A 78 0.55 2.26 5.34
C ALA A 78 -0.46 3.26 5.88
N TYR A 79 -1.72 2.85 6.06
CA TYR A 79 -2.76 3.72 6.61
C TYR A 79 -3.61 3.04 7.68
N GLY A 80 -4.18 3.80 8.63
CA GLY A 80 -5.01 3.24 9.71
C GLY A 80 -6.00 4.23 10.36
N PRO A 81 -7.03 3.75 11.06
CA PRO A 81 -8.19 4.54 11.54
C PRO A 81 -7.87 5.55 12.64
N HIS A 82 -6.95 5.22 13.54
CA HIS A 82 -6.28 6.20 14.38
C HIS A 82 -4.86 5.71 14.55
N VAL A 83 -3.93 6.65 14.51
CA VAL A 83 -2.50 6.47 14.81
C VAL A 83 -2.37 5.81 16.19
N GLN A 84 -2.50 4.48 16.29
CA GLN A 84 -2.02 3.74 17.44
C GLN A 84 -0.51 3.88 17.37
N VAL A 85 0.02 4.82 18.13
CA VAL A 85 1.43 5.24 18.12
C VAL A 85 2.39 4.04 18.16
N GLY A 86 1.98 2.93 18.79
CA GLY A 86 2.72 1.66 18.78
C GLY A 86 2.81 0.95 17.41
N LYS A 87 1.73 0.92 16.62
CA LYS A 87 1.74 0.32 15.26
C LYS A 87 2.52 1.18 14.25
N LEU A 88 2.58 2.50 14.47
CA LEU A 88 3.40 3.42 13.67
C LEU A 88 4.88 3.32 13.98
N ALA A 89 5.23 3.15 15.25
CA ALA A 89 6.61 2.88 15.63
C ALA A 89 7.10 1.59 14.95
N ALA A 90 6.30 0.51 14.99
CA ALA A 90 6.63 -0.73 14.31
C ALA A 90 6.74 -0.58 12.79
N ALA A 91 5.84 0.18 12.15
CA ALA A 91 5.89 0.44 10.71
C ALA A 91 7.12 1.26 10.29
N ARG A 92 7.47 2.30 11.07
CA ARG A 92 8.67 3.11 10.84
C ARG A 92 9.94 2.34 11.14
N GLN A 93 9.96 1.52 12.19
CA GLN A 93 11.06 0.61 12.51
C GLN A 93 11.25 -0.46 11.42
N ALA A 94 10.16 -0.91 10.80
CA ALA A 94 10.21 -1.79 9.65
C ALA A 94 10.72 -1.08 8.38
N GLY A 95 10.80 0.25 8.34
CA GLY A 95 11.31 1.01 7.19
C GLY A 95 10.23 1.56 6.24
N ILE A 96 8.95 1.54 6.63
CA ILE A 96 7.88 2.16 5.84
C ILE A 96 7.98 3.68 5.98
N GLU A 97 8.37 4.34 4.90
CA GLU A 97 8.61 5.79 4.85
C GLU A 97 7.34 6.61 5.09
N THR A 98 6.17 6.11 4.64
CA THR A 98 4.91 6.85 4.72
C THR A 98 3.86 6.06 5.49
N VAL A 99 3.51 6.55 6.67
CA VAL A 99 2.40 6.03 7.46
C VAL A 99 1.47 7.17 7.84
N ILE A 100 0.20 7.07 7.43
CA ILE A 100 -0.80 8.15 7.53
C ILE A 100 -2.11 7.64 8.12
N THR A 101 -2.99 8.53 8.56
CA THR A 101 -4.34 8.12 8.98
C THR A 101 -5.21 7.81 7.76
N ARG A 102 -6.31 7.06 7.96
CA ARG A 102 -7.32 6.83 6.92
C ARG A 102 -7.86 8.14 6.36
N GLY A 103 -8.14 9.13 7.21
CA GLY A 103 -8.60 10.46 6.77
C GLY A 103 -7.54 11.21 5.95
N GLN A 104 -6.27 11.13 6.33
CA GLN A 104 -5.18 11.72 5.54
C GLN A 104 -4.99 11.01 4.19
N PHE A 105 -5.16 9.70 4.16
CA PHE A 105 -5.08 8.93 2.92
C PHE A 105 -6.25 9.30 1.99
N ASP A 106 -7.48 9.32 2.49
CA ASP A 106 -8.68 9.73 1.74
C ASP A 106 -8.54 11.16 1.19
N ALA A 107 -8.02 12.10 1.99
CA ALA A 107 -7.77 13.48 1.54
C ALA A 107 -6.68 13.59 0.45
N LYS A 108 -5.71 12.67 0.44
CA LYS A 108 -4.62 12.65 -0.54
C LYS A 108 -4.94 11.85 -1.79
N LEU A 109 -5.92 10.93 -1.76
CA LEU A 109 -6.24 10.03 -2.86
C LEU A 109 -6.28 10.69 -4.24
N PRO A 110 -6.89 11.87 -4.43
CA PRO A 110 -6.98 12.49 -5.76
C PRO A 110 -5.61 12.79 -6.39
N THR A 111 -4.59 13.09 -5.58
CA THR A 111 -3.26 13.52 -6.08
C THR A 111 -2.16 12.52 -5.75
N LEU A 112 -2.46 11.48 -4.98
CA LEU A 112 -1.45 10.58 -4.43
C LEU A 112 -0.69 9.82 -5.52
N PHE A 113 -1.42 9.42 -6.57
CA PHE A 113 -0.89 8.57 -7.63
C PHE A 113 -0.43 9.35 -8.87
N GLU A 114 -0.60 10.67 -8.90
CA GLU A 114 -0.27 11.56 -10.03
C GLU A 114 1.24 11.86 -10.16
N ALA A 115 2.10 10.88 -9.88
CA ALA A 115 3.56 11.05 -9.81
C ALA A 115 4.22 11.42 -11.15
#